data_AF-A0A8H8JMW1-F1
#
_entry.id   AF-A0A8H8JMW1-F1
#
_cell.length_a   1.000
_cell.length_b   1.000
_cell.length_c   1.000
_cell.angle_alpha   90.00
_cell.angle_beta   90.00
_cell.angle_gamma   90.00
#
_symmetry.space_group_name_H-M   'P 1'
#
loop_
_entity.id
_entity.type
_entity.pdbx_description
1 polymer ?
#
loop_
_entity_poly.entity_id
_entity_poly.type
_entity_poly.pdbx_seq_one_letter_code
_entity_poly.pdbx_strand_id
1 'polypeptide(L)'
;MTRPFFTRDRVSDFELFARHSDNAISKLLARLSEPSNPAVDFQDLVARFTLDTGTEFLFGTGEEMKVIDAYVEPILKEKLEEKRLGVKKEDQGADTLLDHLVQYTDEKSVIKDEIVNILVAGRDTTAATLTFAVYLLATHPEIMAKLRAEIFEEMKYLRGVVNETLRSVAPMLAMR
;
A
#
# COMPACT_ATOMS: atom_id res chain seq x y z
N MET A 1 11.27 14.06 -9.30
CA MET A 1 10.15 13.80 -10.22
C MET A 1 8.87 13.38 -9.49
N THR A 2 8.93 12.71 -8.35
CA THR A 2 7.77 12.06 -7.71
C THR A 2 6.99 12.91 -6.71
N ARG A 3 7.56 14.02 -6.21
CA ARG A 3 6.97 14.90 -5.18
C ARG A 3 5.56 15.46 -5.51
N PRO A 4 5.21 15.85 -6.76
CA PRO A 4 3.86 16.33 -7.09
C PRO A 4 2.77 15.25 -6.99
N PHE A 5 3.17 13.96 -7.01
CA PHE A 5 2.24 12.84 -6.95
C PHE A 5 1.76 12.56 -5.52
N PHE A 6 2.63 12.73 -4.53
CA PHE A 6 2.35 12.45 -3.12
C PHE A 6 1.77 13.64 -2.34
N THR A 7 1.13 14.60 -3.02
CA THR A 7 0.38 15.66 -2.36
C THR A 7 -0.84 15.08 -1.64
N ARG A 8 -1.16 15.58 -0.44
CA ARG A 8 -2.25 15.08 0.42
C ARG A 8 -3.59 14.89 -0.31
N ASP A 9 -3.88 15.70 -1.33
CA ASP A 9 -5.14 15.66 -2.06
C ASP A 9 -5.27 14.45 -3.01
N ARG A 10 -4.15 13.78 -3.37
CA ARG A 10 -4.13 12.61 -4.28
C ARG A 10 -4.08 11.25 -3.56
N VAL A 11 -3.86 11.19 -2.25
CA VAL A 11 -3.69 9.92 -1.48
C VAL A 11 -5.04 9.31 -1.08
N SER A 12 -6.08 9.51 -1.89
CA SER A 12 -7.48 9.36 -1.48
C SER A 12 -8.21 8.24 -2.21
N ASP A 13 -7.51 7.21 -2.69
CA ASP A 13 -8.16 6.04 -3.30
C ASP A 13 -8.65 5.07 -2.21
N PHE A 14 -9.63 5.51 -1.44
CA PHE A 14 -10.18 4.74 -0.33
C PHE A 14 -10.78 3.41 -0.78
N GLU A 15 -11.27 3.31 -2.02
CA GLU A 15 -11.86 2.08 -2.57
C GLU A 15 -10.80 1.01 -2.83
N LEU A 16 -9.64 1.38 -3.37
CA LEU A 16 -8.50 0.48 -3.55
C LEU A 16 -8.05 -0.11 -2.21
N PHE A 17 -7.82 0.74 -1.21
CA PHE A 17 -7.39 0.28 0.12
C PHE A 17 -8.46 -0.56 0.81
N ALA A 18 -9.76 -0.22 0.66
CA ALA A 18 -10.86 -0.99 1.24
C ALA A 18 -10.92 -2.42 0.67
N ARG A 19 -10.90 -2.56 -0.66
CA ARG A 19 -10.96 -3.87 -1.32
C ARG A 19 -9.80 -4.79 -0.91
N HIS A 20 -8.57 -4.27 -0.89
CA HIS A 20 -7.41 -5.06 -0.46
C HIS A 20 -7.47 -5.42 1.02
N SER A 21 -8.00 -4.52 1.86
CA SER A 21 -8.19 -4.78 3.29
C SER A 21 -9.22 -5.89 3.51
N ASP A 22 -10.35 -5.84 2.80
CA ASP A 22 -11.40 -6.86 2.87
C ASP A 22 -10.89 -8.22 2.42
N ASN A 23 -10.07 -8.29 1.37
CA ASN A 23 -9.44 -9.52 0.91
C ASN A 23 -8.48 -10.10 1.97
N ALA A 24 -7.62 -9.26 2.54
CA ALA A 24 -6.69 -9.68 3.59
C ALA A 24 -7.42 -10.19 4.84
N ILE A 25 -8.47 -9.47 5.28
CA ILE A 25 -9.32 -9.86 6.41
C ILE A 25 -10.06 -11.16 6.10
N SER A 26 -10.61 -11.33 4.90
CA SER A 26 -11.31 -12.54 4.49
C SER A 26 -10.40 -13.77 4.53
N LYS A 27 -9.16 -13.64 4.03
CA LYS A 27 -8.14 -14.71 4.10
C LYS A 27 -7.76 -15.04 5.54
N LEU A 28 -7.58 -14.01 6.38
CA LEU A 28 -7.31 -14.18 7.81
C LEU A 28 -8.45 -14.93 8.51
N LEU A 29 -9.70 -14.51 8.31
CA LEU A 29 -10.87 -15.13 8.93
C LEU A 29 -11.07 -16.57 8.45
N ALA A 30 -10.87 -16.85 7.16
CA ALA A 30 -10.93 -18.21 6.61
C ALA A 30 -9.90 -19.13 7.29
N ARG A 31 -8.66 -18.64 7.45
CA ARG A 31 -7.57 -19.36 8.12
C ARG A 31 -7.88 -19.65 9.59
N LEU A 32 -8.40 -18.66 10.31
CA LEU A 32 -8.80 -18.79 11.72
C LEU A 32 -10.02 -19.70 11.93
N SER A 33 -10.87 -19.85 10.89
CA SER A 33 -12.05 -20.71 10.94
C SER A 33 -11.74 -22.18 10.71
N GLU A 34 -10.49 -22.53 10.37
CA GLU A 34 -10.09 -23.92 10.22
C GLU A 34 -10.19 -24.67 11.57
N PRO A 35 -10.64 -25.95 11.58
CA PRO A 35 -10.81 -26.72 12.82
C PRO A 35 -9.54 -26.85 13.67
N SER A 36 -8.37 -26.77 13.03
CA SER A 36 -7.06 -26.82 13.67
C SER A 36 -6.69 -25.52 14.40
N ASN A 37 -7.48 -24.44 14.23
CA ASN A 37 -7.21 -23.07 14.69
C ASN A 37 -5.71 -22.69 14.60
N PRO A 38 -5.16 -22.71 13.38
CA PRO A 38 -3.74 -22.56 13.18
C PRO A 38 -3.31 -21.11 13.45
N ALA A 39 -2.11 -20.96 14.01
CA ALA A 39 -1.48 -19.66 14.15
C ALA A 39 -1.34 -18.96 12.80
N VAL A 40 -1.51 -17.64 12.80
CA VAL A 40 -1.36 -16.80 11.62
C VAL A 40 -0.13 -15.91 11.81
N ASP A 41 0.75 -15.92 10.81
CA ASP A 41 1.79 -14.90 10.71
C ASP A 41 1.16 -13.61 10.21
N PHE A 42 0.81 -12.73 11.14
CA PHE A 42 0.19 -11.45 10.83
C PHE A 42 1.14 -10.53 10.04
N GLN A 43 2.45 -10.63 10.28
CA GLN A 43 3.44 -9.81 9.59
C GLN A 43 3.52 -10.20 8.10
N ASP A 44 3.50 -11.49 7.77
CA ASP A 44 3.42 -11.96 6.39
C ASP A 44 2.14 -11.47 5.70
N LEU A 45 0.99 -11.56 6.38
CA LEU A 45 -0.28 -11.08 5.86
C LEU A 45 -0.24 -9.59 5.50
N VAL A 46 0.20 -8.72 6.43
CA VAL A 46 0.23 -7.28 6.18
C VAL A 46 1.33 -6.87 5.20
N ALA A 47 2.43 -7.63 5.11
CA ALA A 47 3.46 -7.42 4.11
C ALA A 47 2.94 -7.70 2.69
N ARG A 48 2.15 -8.76 2.51
CA ARG A 48 1.47 -9.07 1.23
C ARG A 48 0.40 -8.03 0.90
N PHE A 49 -0.45 -7.68 1.88
CA PHE A 49 -1.44 -6.61 1.71
C PHE A 49 -0.81 -5.28 1.27
N THR A 50 0.29 -4.87 1.91
CA THR A 50 1.00 -3.64 1.56
C THR A 50 1.59 -3.72 0.15
N LEU A 51 2.11 -4.88 -0.23
CA LEU A 51 2.64 -5.11 -1.57
C LEU A 51 1.53 -5.03 -2.62
N ASP A 52 0.42 -5.75 -2.44
CA ASP A 52 -0.72 -5.79 -3.37
C ASP A 52 -1.35 -4.40 -3.56
N THR A 53 -1.49 -3.66 -2.47
CA THR A 53 -2.00 -2.29 -2.49
C THR A 53 -1.01 -1.35 -3.17
N GLY A 54 0.28 -1.45 -2.84
CA GLY A 54 1.33 -0.62 -3.41
C GLY A 54 1.51 -0.87 -4.90
N THR A 55 1.47 -2.12 -5.35
CA THR A 55 1.54 -2.45 -6.77
C THR A 55 0.33 -1.92 -7.50
N GLU A 56 -0.89 -2.08 -6.97
CA GLU A 56 -2.08 -1.58 -7.65
C GLU A 56 -2.13 -0.05 -7.68
N PHE A 57 -1.74 0.62 -6.60
CA PHE A 57 -1.67 2.07 -6.56
C PHE A 57 -0.63 2.65 -7.53
N LEU A 58 0.52 1.98 -7.69
CA LEU A 58 1.61 2.46 -8.54
C LEU A 58 1.47 2.05 -10.01
N PHE A 59 0.91 0.85 -10.28
CA PHE A 59 0.85 0.23 -11.60
C PHE A 59 -0.58 -0.01 -12.13
N GLY A 60 -1.61 0.12 -11.29
CA GLY A 60 -2.99 -0.26 -11.63
C GLY A 60 -3.28 -1.76 -11.58
N THR A 61 -2.35 -2.61 -11.10
CA THR A 61 -2.53 -4.08 -10.98
C THR A 61 -1.79 -4.67 -9.77
N GLY A 62 -2.21 -5.85 -9.27
CA GLY A 62 -1.77 -6.40 -7.96
C GLY A 62 -0.99 -7.72 -7.93
N GLU A 63 0.18 -7.86 -8.60
CA GLU A 63 0.99 -9.13 -8.55
C GLU A 63 2.51 -8.95 -8.23
N GLU A 64 3.19 -10.04 -7.79
CA GLU A 64 4.52 -10.12 -7.13
C GLU A 64 5.80 -9.91 -8.01
N MET A 65 7.01 -9.89 -7.44
CA MET A 65 8.25 -9.32 -8.05
C MET A 65 8.78 -9.91 -9.39
N LYS A 66 8.58 -11.20 -9.70
CA LYS A 66 8.86 -11.74 -11.06
C LYS A 66 7.76 -11.39 -12.07
N VAL A 67 6.60 -11.09 -11.51
CA VAL A 67 5.42 -10.62 -12.19
C VAL A 67 5.57 -9.14 -12.52
N ILE A 68 6.21 -8.34 -11.67
CA ILE A 68 6.53 -6.93 -11.94
C ILE A 68 7.24 -6.78 -13.29
N ASP A 69 8.27 -7.58 -13.61
CA ASP A 69 8.92 -7.47 -14.93
C ASP A 69 8.00 -7.90 -16.08
N ALA A 70 7.25 -8.99 -15.89
CA ALA A 70 6.31 -9.49 -16.89
C ALA A 70 5.08 -8.57 -17.08
N TYR A 71 4.74 -7.73 -16.11
CA TYR A 71 3.56 -6.86 -16.10
C TYR A 71 3.92 -5.39 -16.38
N VAL A 72 5.02 -4.89 -15.82
CA VAL A 72 5.49 -3.52 -16.07
C VAL A 72 5.93 -3.35 -17.50
N GLU A 73 6.61 -4.34 -18.09
CA GLU A 73 7.11 -4.23 -19.47
C GLU A 73 5.99 -4.02 -20.52
N PRO A 74 4.88 -4.79 -20.52
CA PRO A 74 3.77 -4.53 -21.43
C PRO A 74 3.02 -3.23 -21.13
N ILE A 75 2.77 -2.89 -19.86
CA ILE A 75 2.07 -1.64 -19.48
C ILE A 75 2.91 -0.44 -19.88
N LEU A 76 4.22 -0.47 -19.60
CA LEU A 76 5.14 0.61 -19.96
C LEU A 76 5.25 0.75 -21.48
N LYS A 77 5.28 -0.36 -22.22
CA LYS A 77 5.26 -0.33 -23.69
C LYS A 77 3.98 0.31 -24.21
N GLU A 78 2.82 -0.07 -23.69
CA GLU A 78 1.53 0.54 -24.04
C GLU A 78 1.52 2.04 -23.74
N LYS A 79 1.91 2.46 -22.53
CA LYS A 79 1.96 3.87 -22.11
C LYS A 79 2.89 4.72 -22.97
N LEU A 80 4.06 4.20 -23.33
CA LEU A 80 5.01 4.89 -24.20
C LEU A 80 4.47 5.03 -25.64
N GLU A 81 3.75 4.02 -26.14
CA GLU A 81 3.09 4.08 -27.44
C GLU A 81 1.90 5.04 -27.44
N GLU A 82 1.06 5.07 -26.38
CA GLU A 82 0.00 6.07 -26.19
C GLU A 82 0.56 7.51 -26.25
N LYS A 83 1.68 7.75 -25.55
CA LYS A 83 2.39 9.02 -25.56
C LYS A 83 2.88 9.39 -26.97
N ARG A 84 3.44 8.43 -27.71
CA ARG A 84 3.91 8.63 -29.10
C ARG A 84 2.78 8.94 -30.07
N LEU A 85 1.63 8.29 -29.90
CA LEU A 85 0.44 8.46 -30.73
C LEU A 85 -0.37 9.72 -30.36
N GLY A 86 -0.01 10.41 -29.27
CA GLY A 86 -0.71 11.60 -28.80
C GLY A 86 -2.14 11.32 -28.33
N VAL A 87 -2.42 10.07 -27.91
CA VAL A 87 -3.72 9.68 -27.40
C VAL A 87 -3.94 10.37 -26.06
N LYS A 88 -4.88 11.32 -26.01
CA LYS A 88 -5.33 11.90 -24.75
C LYS A 88 -6.35 10.95 -24.12
N LYS A 89 -6.08 10.47 -22.90
CA LYS A 89 -7.09 9.78 -22.10
C LYS A 89 -8.29 10.71 -21.93
N GLU A 90 -9.50 10.20 -22.19
CA GLU A 90 -10.72 10.80 -21.65
C GLU A 90 -10.64 10.75 -20.12
N ASP A 91 -11.11 11.81 -19.46
CA ASP A 91 -11.02 12.10 -18.03
C ASP A 91 -11.74 11.01 -17.18
N GLN A 92 -11.11 9.85 -17.01
CA GLN A 92 -11.66 8.69 -16.29
C GLN A 92 -10.94 8.41 -14.95
N GLY A 93 -10.24 9.39 -14.38
CA GLY A 93 -9.66 9.26 -13.04
C GLY A 93 -8.34 9.97 -12.84
N ALA A 94 -7.81 9.89 -11.62
CA ALA A 94 -6.50 10.43 -11.29
C ALA A 94 -5.40 9.66 -12.03
N ASP A 95 -4.47 10.38 -12.68
CA ASP A 95 -3.27 9.78 -13.27
C ASP A 95 -2.54 8.91 -12.25
N THR A 96 -2.05 7.74 -12.68
CA THR A 96 -1.19 6.86 -11.86
C THR A 96 0.24 7.42 -11.76
N LEU A 97 1.05 6.90 -10.84
CA LEU A 97 2.46 7.31 -10.76
C LEU A 97 3.20 6.98 -12.06
N LEU A 98 2.88 5.84 -12.66
CA LEU A 98 3.43 5.43 -13.94
C LEU A 98 3.06 6.41 -15.07
N ASP A 99 1.79 6.84 -15.15
CA ASP A 99 1.36 7.88 -16.10
C ASP A 99 2.18 9.17 -15.91
N HIS A 100 2.43 9.57 -14.66
CA HIS A 100 3.24 10.73 -14.34
C HIS A 100 4.71 10.54 -14.76
N LEU A 101 5.35 9.41 -14.44
CA LEU A 101 6.78 9.18 -14.76
C LEU A 101 7.05 9.15 -16.26
N VAL A 102 6.14 8.56 -17.04
CA VAL A 102 6.22 8.50 -18.52
C VAL A 102 6.18 9.90 -19.15
N GLN A 103 5.66 10.93 -18.47
CA GLN A 103 5.74 12.31 -18.98
C GLN A 103 7.14 12.91 -18.92
N TYR A 104 8.01 12.45 -18.01
CA TYR A 104 9.34 13.05 -17.76
C TYR A 104 10.49 12.28 -18.40
N THR A 105 10.34 10.98 -18.65
CA THR A 105 11.38 10.15 -19.27
C THR A 105 10.76 9.04 -20.12
N ASP A 106 11.47 8.62 -21.17
CA ASP A 106 11.14 7.45 -21.99
C ASP A 106 12.04 6.24 -21.66
N GLU A 107 13.01 6.43 -20.75
CA GLU A 107 13.98 5.39 -20.38
C GLU A 107 13.34 4.40 -19.40
N LYS A 108 13.15 3.17 -19.87
CA LYS A 108 12.42 2.13 -19.12
C LYS A 108 13.09 1.74 -17.81
N SER A 109 14.42 1.62 -17.80
CA SER A 109 15.22 1.32 -16.60
C SER A 109 14.96 2.35 -15.51
N VAL A 110 14.99 3.63 -15.85
CA VAL A 110 14.78 4.73 -14.88
C VAL A 110 13.37 4.69 -14.29
N ILE A 111 12.35 4.45 -15.11
CA ILE A 111 10.96 4.37 -14.64
C ILE A 111 10.79 3.17 -13.70
N LYS A 112 11.31 2.01 -14.10
CA LYS A 112 11.25 0.78 -13.30
C LYS A 112 11.97 0.95 -11.96
N ASP A 113 13.18 1.47 -11.98
CA ASP A 113 14.00 1.68 -10.78
C ASP A 113 13.30 2.63 -9.81
N GLU A 114 12.74 3.75 -10.29
CA GLU A 114 12.03 4.70 -9.44
C GLU A 114 10.79 4.07 -8.79
N ILE A 115 10.01 3.28 -9.52
CA ILE A 115 8.80 2.66 -8.97
C ILE A 115 9.15 1.55 -7.98
N VAL A 116 10.12 0.69 -8.31
CA VAL A 116 10.57 -0.37 -7.41
C VAL A 116 11.15 0.22 -6.13
N ASN A 117 11.92 1.31 -6.21
CA ASN A 117 12.45 2.01 -5.04
C ASN A 117 11.33 2.48 -4.11
N ILE A 118 10.23 3.02 -4.65
CA ILE A 118 9.08 3.46 -3.86
C ILE A 118 8.35 2.27 -3.24
N LEU A 119 8.10 1.21 -4.03
CA LEU A 119 7.38 0.02 -3.57
C LEU A 119 8.11 -0.68 -2.42
N VAL A 120 9.43 -0.85 -2.56
CA VAL A 120 10.28 -1.47 -1.54
C VAL A 120 10.31 -0.59 -0.27
N ALA A 121 10.44 0.73 -0.42
CA ALA A 121 10.44 1.65 0.72
C ALA A 121 9.11 1.63 1.51
N GLY A 122 7.98 1.53 0.81
CA GLY A 122 6.64 1.50 1.41
C GLY A 122 6.28 0.15 2.03
N ARG A 123 6.76 -0.97 1.46
CA ARG A 123 6.39 -2.33 1.88
C ARG A 123 6.75 -2.61 3.34
N ASP A 124 8.04 -2.63 3.64
CA ASP A 124 8.52 -3.18 4.91
C ASP A 124 8.20 -2.24 6.08
N THR A 125 8.27 -0.94 5.84
CA THR A 125 7.98 0.09 6.86
C THR A 125 6.50 0.13 7.23
N THR A 126 5.60 0.03 6.25
CA THR A 126 4.14 0.00 6.50
C THR A 126 3.73 -1.34 7.13
N ALA A 127 4.26 -2.46 6.64
CA ALA A 127 4.00 -3.78 7.22
C ALA A 127 4.43 -3.86 8.69
N ALA A 128 5.61 -3.34 9.02
CA ALA A 128 6.06 -3.23 10.41
C ALA A 128 5.12 -2.36 11.24
N THR A 129 4.75 -1.18 10.73
CA THR A 129 3.84 -0.26 11.42
C THR A 129 2.50 -0.92 11.72
N LEU A 130 1.88 -1.59 10.75
CA LEU A 130 0.61 -2.30 10.95
C LEU A 130 0.74 -3.45 11.94
N THR A 131 1.83 -4.21 11.86
CA THR A 131 2.12 -5.31 12.79
C THR A 131 2.19 -4.80 14.24
N PHE A 132 2.95 -3.73 14.47
CA PHE A 132 3.09 -3.14 15.79
C PHE A 132 1.82 -2.43 16.26
N ALA A 133 1.07 -1.79 15.37
CA ALA A 133 -0.22 -1.18 15.73
C ALA A 133 -1.17 -2.23 16.31
N VAL A 134 -1.32 -3.37 15.61
CA VAL A 134 -2.18 -4.46 16.08
C VAL A 134 -1.63 -5.10 17.35
N TYR A 135 -0.32 -5.30 17.46
CA TYR A 135 0.31 -5.79 18.69
C TYR A 135 0.05 -4.88 19.89
N LEU A 136 0.22 -3.56 19.72
CA LEU A 136 -0.02 -2.58 20.78
C LEU A 136 -1.49 -2.54 21.18
N LEU A 137 -2.42 -2.61 20.21
CA LEU A 137 -3.85 -2.68 20.51
C LEU A 137 -4.25 -3.98 21.21
N ALA A 138 -3.63 -5.11 20.85
CA ALA A 138 -3.88 -6.40 21.50
C ALA A 138 -3.35 -6.45 22.94
N THR A 139 -2.27 -5.72 23.23
CA THR A 139 -1.66 -5.65 24.57
C THR A 139 -2.24 -4.54 25.46
N HIS A 140 -3.01 -3.60 24.90
CA HIS A 140 -3.67 -2.49 25.60
C HIS A 140 -5.18 -2.49 25.31
N PRO A 141 -5.95 -3.43 25.91
CA PRO A 141 -7.37 -3.62 25.60
C PRO A 141 -8.24 -2.38 25.89
N GLU A 142 -7.85 -1.54 26.84
CA GLU A 142 -8.50 -0.26 27.16
C GLU A 142 -8.39 0.75 26.02
N ILE A 143 -7.23 0.81 25.34
CA ILE A 143 -7.00 1.66 24.17
C ILE A 143 -7.82 1.13 23.00
N MET A 144 -7.85 -0.19 22.81
CA MET A 144 -8.64 -0.84 21.76
C MET A 144 -10.15 -0.62 21.95
N ALA A 145 -10.66 -0.71 23.18
CA ALA A 145 -12.06 -0.45 23.50
C ALA A 145 -12.43 1.01 23.18
N LYS A 146 -11.59 1.96 23.57
CA LYS A 146 -11.78 3.38 23.25
C LYS A 146 -11.74 3.64 21.74
N LEU A 147 -10.77 3.05 21.03
CA LEU A 147 -10.67 3.17 19.59
C LEU A 147 -11.94 2.66 18.89
N ARG A 148 -12.45 1.50 19.30
CA ARG A 148 -13.70 0.93 18.75
C ARG A 148 -14.91 1.82 18.98
N ALA A 149 -14.99 2.51 20.10
CA ALA A 149 -16.10 3.43 20.39
C ALA A 149 -16.07 4.67 19.50
N GLU A 150 -14.87 5.19 19.18
CA GLU A 150 -14.72 6.46 18.47
C GLU A 150 -14.56 6.31 16.94
N ILE A 151 -14.23 5.12 16.42
CA ILE A 151 -13.82 4.93 15.02
C ILE A 151 -14.90 5.29 13.99
N PHE A 152 -16.18 5.17 14.35
CA PHE A 152 -17.30 5.50 13.47
C PHE A 152 -17.76 6.96 13.58
N GLU A 153 -17.28 7.70 14.59
CA GLU A 153 -17.66 9.09 14.84
C GLU A 153 -16.54 10.07 14.47
N GLU A 154 -15.30 9.82 14.93
CA GLU A 154 -14.14 10.68 14.65
C GLU A 154 -12.85 9.88 14.43
N MET A 155 -12.21 10.06 13.27
CA MET A 155 -10.90 9.45 12.98
C MET A 155 -9.71 10.08 13.73
N LYS A 156 -9.94 11.07 14.60
CA LYS A 156 -8.85 11.76 15.34
C LYS A 156 -8.10 10.81 16.25
N TYR A 157 -8.81 9.95 16.96
CA TYR A 157 -8.18 9.01 17.89
C TYR A 157 -7.41 7.91 17.15
N LEU A 158 -7.97 7.37 16.06
CA LEU A 158 -7.25 6.47 15.16
C LEU A 158 -5.93 7.08 14.68
N ARG A 159 -5.95 8.35 14.25
CA ARG A 159 -4.73 9.08 13.87
C ARG A 159 -3.73 9.20 15.03
N GLY A 160 -4.21 9.41 16.25
CA GLY A 160 -3.40 9.39 17.46
C GLY A 160 -2.69 8.05 17.68
N VAL A 161 -3.43 6.94 17.58
CA VAL A 161 -2.90 5.57 17.70
C VAL A 161 -1.84 5.29 16.64
N VAL A 162 -2.09 5.65 15.38
CA VAL A 162 -1.11 5.48 14.29
C VAL A 162 0.15 6.30 14.55
N ASN A 163 0.01 7.57 14.97
CA ASN A 163 1.15 8.43 15.28
C ASN A 163 1.98 7.90 16.46
N GLU A 164 1.32 7.35 17.49
CA GLU A 164 2.00 6.75 18.63
C GLU A 164 2.76 5.48 18.24
N THR A 165 2.14 4.66 17.39
CA THR A 165 2.76 3.46 16.85
C THR A 165 4.01 3.84 16.06
N LEU A 166 3.92 4.80 15.14
CA LEU A 166 5.06 5.27 14.36
C LEU A 166 6.18 5.83 15.26
N ARG A 167 5.84 6.57 16.32
CA ARG A 167 6.83 7.06 17.29
C ARG A 167 7.57 5.92 17.99
N SER A 168 6.87 4.85 18.33
CA SER A 168 7.42 3.69 19.03
C SER A 168 8.24 2.79 18.09
N VAL A 169 7.81 2.64 16.84
CA VAL A 169 8.39 1.72 15.85
C VAL A 169 9.60 2.31 15.13
N ALA A 170 9.62 3.62 14.86
CA ALA A 170 10.70 4.25 14.10
C ALA A 170 12.11 4.05 14.70
N PRO A 171 12.32 4.16 16.03
CA PRO A 171 13.61 3.86 16.63
C PRO A 171 14.01 2.38 16.53
N MET A 172 13.04 1.45 16.59
CA MET A 172 13.30 0.01 16.55
C MET A 172 13.72 -0.47 15.15
N LEU A 173 13.19 0.15 14.09
CA LEU A 173 13.59 -0.17 12.72
C LEU A 173 14.96 0.43 12.35
N ALA A 174 15.34 1.56 12.94
CA ALA A 174 16.62 2.21 12.69
C ALA A 174 17.85 1.51 13.34
N MET A 175 17.61 0.53 14.22
CA MET A 175 18.66 -0.26 14.89
C MET A 175 19.01 -1.58 14.16
N ARG A 176 18.38 -1.88 13.03
CA ARG A 176 18.72 -3.02 12.16
C ARG A 176 19.57 -2.58 10.98
#